data_AF-A0A661EAM6-F1
#
_entry.id   AF-A0A661EAM6-F1
#
_cell.length_a   1.000
_cell.length_b   1.000
_cell.length_c   1.000
_cell.angle_alpha   90.00
_cell.angle_beta   90.00
_cell.angle_gamma   90.00
#
_symmetry.space_group_name_H-M   'P 1'
#
loop_
_entity.id
_entity.type
_entity.pdbx_description
1 polymer ?
#
loop_
_entity_poly.entity_id
_entity_poly.type
_entity_poly.pdbx_seq_one_letter_code
_entity_poly.pdbx_strand_id
1 'polypeptide(L)'
;MRHDTLHKLSTTLSKSHAMIVLENLQIKNMTKSAKGDLENPGSMVKQESGLNRVILDQGWGMFKTFLEYKQLWSGGQVLFVDPKYTSQTCPECHHRSKNNRQTQSEFECVLCGYKEHADLVGAKNILERGHRLLACRETDFSLLCEAGTRQSSNTLEPVLV
;
A
#
# COMPACT_ATOMS: atom_id res chain seq x y z
N MET A 1 -2.22 -6.57 22.80
CA MET A 1 -2.61 -5.14 22.87
C MET A 1 -2.64 -4.44 21.49
N ARG A 2 -1.89 -4.91 20.47
CA ARG A 2 -1.90 -4.32 19.10
C ARG A 2 -3.13 -4.57 18.24
N HIS A 3 -3.80 -5.70 18.42
CA HIS A 3 -4.94 -6.06 17.57
C HIS A 3 -6.10 -5.09 17.72
N ASP A 4 -6.43 -4.75 18.97
CA ASP A 4 -7.51 -3.82 19.31
C ASP A 4 -7.24 -2.41 18.78
N THR A 5 -6.01 -1.90 18.91
CA THR A 5 -5.63 -0.58 18.38
C THR A 5 -5.75 -0.53 16.86
N LEU A 6 -5.27 -1.56 16.14
CA LEU A 6 -5.42 -1.65 14.69
C LEU A 6 -6.89 -1.77 14.27
N HIS A 7 -7.71 -2.51 15.01
CA HIS A 7 -9.15 -2.58 14.75
C HIS A 7 -9.83 -1.23 14.94
N LYS A 8 -9.57 -0.54 16.05
CA LYS A 8 -10.15 0.78 16.32
C LYS A 8 -9.74 1.79 15.25
N LEU A 9 -8.44 1.85 14.93
CA LEU A 9 -7.92 2.77 13.92
C LEU A 9 -8.51 2.51 12.53
N SER A 10 -8.50 1.26 12.06
CA SER A 10 -9.07 0.91 10.76
C SER A 10 -10.57 1.19 10.70
N THR A 11 -11.32 0.95 11.78
CA THR A 11 -12.75 1.32 11.85
C THR A 11 -12.95 2.83 11.75
N THR A 12 -12.15 3.63 12.46
CA THR A 12 -12.24 5.10 12.41
C THR A 12 -11.97 5.62 11.00
N LEU A 13 -10.94 5.11 10.34
CA LEU A 13 -10.60 5.49 8.97
C LEU A 13 -11.69 5.08 7.97
N SER A 14 -12.19 3.85 8.07
CA SER A 14 -13.25 3.36 7.18
C SER A 14 -14.56 4.13 7.28
N LYS A 15 -14.91 4.63 8.46
CA LYS A 15 -16.13 5.43 8.66
C LYS A 15 -16.01 6.88 8.17
N SER A 16 -14.79 7.41 8.13
CA SER A 16 -14.55 8.84 7.85
C SER A 16 -14.15 9.11 6.40
N HIS A 17 -13.64 8.11 5.68
CA HIS A 17 -13.11 8.28 4.33
C HIS A 17 -13.74 7.29 3.37
N ALA A 18 -14.29 7.78 2.25
CA ALA A 18 -14.79 6.94 1.16
C ALA A 18 -13.66 6.25 0.37
N MET A 19 -12.45 6.80 0.46
CA MET A 19 -11.28 6.31 -0.26
C MET A 19 -10.05 6.40 0.65
N ILE A 20 -9.30 5.31 0.69
CA ILE A 20 -8.01 5.24 1.37
C ILE A 20 -6.96 4.76 0.37
N VAL A 21 -5.86 5.49 0.26
CA VAL A 21 -4.75 5.14 -0.63
C VAL A 21 -3.54 4.78 0.22
N LEU A 22 -2.95 3.63 -0.05
CA LEU A 22 -1.79 3.10 0.65
C LEU A 22 -0.66 2.79 -0.32
N GLU A 23 0.56 2.83 0.16
CA GLU A 23 1.68 2.25 -0.58
C GLU A 23 1.56 0.72 -0.63
N ASN A 24 1.84 0.14 -1.79
CA ASN A 24 1.96 -1.29 -1.98
C ASN A 24 3.33 -1.80 -1.51
N LEU A 25 3.63 -1.58 -0.23
CA LEU A 25 4.88 -2.08 0.35
C LEU A 25 4.88 -3.59 0.34
N GLN A 26 5.92 -4.16 -0.27
CA GLN A 26 6.13 -5.60 -0.31
C GLN A 26 6.67 -6.07 1.05
N ILE A 27 5.82 -6.08 2.07
CA ILE A 27 6.20 -6.40 3.46
C ILE A 27 6.93 -7.75 3.52
N LYS A 28 6.49 -8.74 2.73
CA LYS A 28 7.16 -10.05 2.62
C LYS A 28 8.63 -9.95 2.18
N ASN A 29 8.96 -9.01 1.30
CA ASN A 29 10.33 -8.77 0.86
C ASN A 29 11.14 -8.04 1.93
N MET A 30 10.49 -7.16 2.71
CA MET A 30 11.11 -6.38 3.78
C MET A 30 11.37 -7.19 5.06
N THR A 31 10.66 -8.31 5.25
CA THR A 31 10.83 -9.21 6.40
C THR A 31 11.54 -10.51 6.01
N LYS A 32 12.15 -10.56 4.83
CA LYS A 32 12.91 -11.73 4.40
C LYS A 32 14.18 -11.84 5.25
N SER A 33 14.50 -13.06 5.68
CA SER A 33 15.73 -13.31 6.43
C SER A 33 16.97 -13.06 5.57
N ALA A 34 18.07 -12.69 6.24
CA ALA A 34 19.40 -12.58 5.66
C ALA A 34 19.75 -13.84 4.85
N LYS A 35 20.42 -13.65 3.71
CA LYS A 35 20.91 -14.76 2.90
C LYS A 35 22.00 -15.50 3.68
N GLY A 36 21.77 -16.78 3.97
CA GLY A 36 22.71 -17.69 4.63
C GLY A 36 21.96 -18.89 5.17
N ASP A 37 22.69 -19.94 5.52
CA ASP A 37 22.17 -21.14 6.17
C ASP A 37 22.74 -21.26 7.59
N LEU A 38 22.44 -22.37 8.28
CA LEU A 38 22.92 -22.61 9.64
C LEU A 38 24.44 -22.79 9.71
N GLU A 39 25.07 -23.24 8.61
CA GLU A 39 26.52 -23.51 8.57
C GLU A 39 27.33 -22.28 8.15
N ASN A 40 26.79 -21.46 7.25
CA ASN A 40 27.35 -20.20 6.78
C ASN A 40 26.29 -19.09 6.89
N PRO A 41 26.11 -18.52 8.10
CA PRO A 41 25.17 -17.43 8.28
C PRO A 41 25.57 -16.20 7.46
N GLY A 42 24.56 -15.51 6.97
CA GLY A 42 24.75 -14.24 6.25
C GLY A 42 25.43 -13.18 7.09
N SER A 43 25.96 -12.15 6.42
CA SER A 43 26.36 -10.93 7.13
C SER A 43 25.12 -10.21 7.68
N MET A 44 25.27 -9.52 8.81
CA MET A 44 24.22 -8.66 9.42
C MET A 44 22.92 -9.36 9.88
N VAL A 45 22.90 -10.69 10.04
CA VAL A 45 21.70 -11.48 10.47
C VAL A 45 21.01 -10.90 11.72
N LYS A 46 21.77 -10.45 12.73
CA LYS A 46 21.21 -9.88 13.97
C LYS A 46 20.54 -8.52 13.74
N GLN A 47 21.09 -7.69 12.84
CA GLN A 47 20.52 -6.38 12.50
C GLN A 47 19.24 -6.55 11.67
N GLU A 48 19.27 -7.44 10.68
CA GLU A 48 18.10 -7.74 9.85
C GLU A 48 16.98 -8.40 10.65
N SER A 49 17.28 -9.36 11.54
CA SER A 49 16.26 -9.97 12.40
C SER A 49 15.63 -8.96 13.38
N GLY A 50 16.42 -7.99 13.87
CA GLY A 50 15.91 -6.87 14.68
C GLY A 50 14.94 -5.99 13.90
N LEU A 51 15.31 -5.58 12.69
CA LEU A 51 14.45 -4.78 11.80
C LEU A 51 13.18 -5.54 11.40
N ASN A 52 13.30 -6.81 11.02
CA ASN A 52 12.19 -7.69 10.66
C ASN A 52 11.20 -7.80 11.82
N ARG A 53 11.70 -7.97 13.04
CA ARG A 53 10.86 -8.00 14.24
C ARG A 53 10.09 -6.70 14.40
N VAL A 54 10.73 -5.53 14.26
CA VAL A 54 10.03 -4.24 14.37
C VAL A 54 8.97 -4.10 13.27
N ILE A 55 9.27 -4.43 12.01
CA ILE A 55 8.32 -4.33 10.89
C ILE A 55 7.11 -5.23 11.11
N LEU A 56 7.32 -6.48 11.51
CA LEU A 56 6.24 -7.42 11.80
C LEU A 56 5.42 -6.98 13.00
N ASP A 57 6.11 -6.47 14.04
CA ASP A 57 5.48 -6.02 15.27
C ASP A 57 4.55 -4.82 15.02
N GLN A 58 4.79 -3.98 14.00
CA GLN A 58 3.84 -2.90 13.66
C GLN A 58 2.52 -3.39 13.01
N GLY A 59 2.42 -4.65 12.58
CA GLY A 59 1.15 -5.25 12.12
C GLY A 59 0.59 -4.72 10.80
N TRP A 60 1.45 -4.23 9.89
CA TRP A 60 1.04 -3.54 8.65
C TRP A 60 0.21 -4.44 7.72
N GLY A 61 0.54 -5.73 7.66
CA GLY A 61 -0.23 -6.71 6.88
C GLY A 61 -1.65 -6.87 7.40
N MET A 62 -1.82 -6.95 8.73
CA MET A 62 -3.14 -7.06 9.35
C MET A 62 -3.94 -5.77 9.17
N PHE A 63 -3.30 -4.62 9.35
CA PHE A 63 -3.93 -3.32 9.17
C PHE A 63 -4.46 -3.13 7.74
N LYS A 64 -3.68 -3.56 6.73
CA LYS A 64 -4.10 -3.59 5.34
C LYS A 64 -5.37 -4.45 5.16
N THR A 65 -5.36 -5.69 5.65
CA THR A 65 -6.54 -6.57 5.58
C THR A 65 -7.75 -5.95 6.27
N PHE A 66 -7.56 -5.27 7.40
CA PHE A 66 -8.65 -4.62 8.13
C PHE A 66 -9.27 -3.48 7.34
N LEU A 67 -8.45 -2.66 6.70
CA LEU A 67 -8.94 -1.58 5.85
C LEU A 67 -9.69 -2.12 4.63
N GLU A 68 -9.18 -3.18 3.98
CA GLU A 68 -9.82 -3.78 2.81
C GLU A 68 -11.24 -4.25 3.11
N TYR A 69 -11.45 -5.09 4.13
CA TYR A 69 -12.80 -5.59 4.42
C TYR A 69 -13.72 -4.52 5.01
N LYS A 70 -13.21 -3.57 5.82
CA LYS A 70 -14.06 -2.52 6.43
C LYS A 70 -14.47 -1.45 5.44
N GLN A 71 -13.60 -1.12 4.48
CA GLN A 71 -13.97 -0.26 3.36
C GLN A 71 -15.05 -0.91 2.51
N LEU A 72 -14.90 -2.20 2.19
CA LEU A 72 -15.91 -2.97 1.47
C LEU A 72 -17.27 -2.93 2.19
N TRP A 73 -17.31 -3.13 3.51
CA TRP A 73 -18.54 -3.02 4.29
C TRP A 73 -19.14 -1.62 4.33
N SER A 74 -18.31 -0.59 4.24
CA SER A 74 -18.74 0.81 4.28
C SER A 74 -19.05 1.38 2.89
N GLY A 75 -18.90 0.58 1.83
CA GLY A 75 -19.11 0.99 0.44
C GLY A 75 -17.99 1.88 -0.13
N GLY A 76 -16.83 1.94 0.52
CA GLY A 76 -15.68 2.68 0.04
C GLY A 76 -14.57 1.77 -0.50
N GLN A 77 -13.41 2.33 -0.75
CA GLN A 77 -12.34 1.67 -1.50
C GLN A 77 -10.95 1.85 -0.88
N VAL A 78 -10.12 0.81 -1.00
CA VAL A 78 -8.69 0.86 -0.70
C VAL A 78 -7.91 0.71 -2.01
N LEU A 79 -7.01 1.66 -2.27
CA LEU A 79 -6.12 1.65 -3.42
C LEU A 79 -4.67 1.44 -2.99
N PHE A 80 -3.92 0.70 -3.80
CA PHE A 80 -2.51 0.46 -3.59
C PHE A 80 -1.70 1.06 -4.74
N VAL A 81 -0.75 1.93 -4.40
CA VAL A 81 0.13 2.59 -5.37
C VAL A 81 1.58 2.12 -5.19
N ASP A 82 2.40 2.24 -6.24
CA ASP A 82 3.83 1.97 -6.13
C ASP A 82 4.47 2.96 -5.12
N PRO A 83 5.19 2.51 -4.08
CA PRO A 83 5.92 3.38 -3.15
C PRO A 83 7.14 4.08 -3.77
N LYS A 84 7.60 3.66 -4.95
CA LYS A 84 8.87 4.16 -5.48
C LYS A 84 8.86 5.69 -5.66
N TYR A 85 9.86 6.31 -5.07
CA TYR A 85 10.15 7.74 -5.16
C TYR A 85 9.06 8.68 -4.61
N THR A 86 8.09 8.18 -3.85
CA THR A 86 7.04 9.00 -3.21
C THR A 86 7.63 10.04 -2.25
N SER A 87 8.75 9.73 -1.60
CA SER A 87 9.44 10.66 -0.70
C SER A 87 10.53 11.51 -1.36
N GLN A 88 10.78 11.34 -2.66
CA GLN A 88 11.82 12.06 -3.42
C GLN A 88 11.23 12.97 -4.51
N THR A 89 9.93 12.87 -4.77
CA THR A 89 9.23 13.64 -5.79
C THR A 89 8.62 14.87 -5.14
N CYS A 90 8.89 16.06 -5.68
CA CYS A 90 8.24 17.28 -5.23
C CYS A 90 6.75 17.27 -5.63
N PRO A 91 5.82 17.56 -4.72
CA PRO A 91 4.39 17.60 -5.05
C PRO A 91 4.01 18.82 -5.90
N GLU A 92 4.82 19.89 -5.88
CA GLU A 92 4.52 21.14 -6.61
C GLU A 92 5.04 21.13 -8.04
N CYS A 93 6.30 20.74 -8.25
CA CYS A 93 6.96 20.82 -9.56
C CYS A 93 7.32 19.44 -10.16
N HIS A 94 6.98 18.36 -9.46
CA HIS A 94 7.23 16.97 -9.87
C HIS A 94 8.72 16.61 -10.08
N HIS A 95 9.64 17.50 -9.72
CA HIS A 95 11.07 17.21 -9.77
C HIS A 95 11.43 16.09 -8.78
N ARG A 96 12.08 15.05 -9.30
CA ARG A 96 12.53 13.90 -8.53
C ARG A 96 14.04 13.93 -8.34
N SER A 97 14.48 14.00 -7.10
CA SER A 97 15.89 13.94 -6.74
C SER A 97 16.08 13.27 -5.38
N LYS A 98 17.17 12.53 -5.23
CA LYS A 98 17.59 11.99 -3.92
C LYS A 98 17.89 13.11 -2.93
N ASN A 99 18.37 14.25 -3.42
CA ASN A 99 18.72 15.40 -2.59
C ASN A 99 17.51 16.18 -2.08
N ASN A 100 16.29 15.85 -2.57
CA ASN A 100 15.07 16.48 -2.07
C ASN A 100 14.73 16.07 -0.63
N ARG A 101 15.27 14.93 -0.16
CA ARG A 101 15.06 14.42 1.20
C ARG A 101 16.41 13.96 1.77
N GLN A 102 17.05 14.83 2.53
CA GLN A 102 18.35 14.51 3.15
C GLN A 102 18.19 13.90 4.54
N THR A 103 17.09 14.18 5.23
CA THR A 103 16.80 13.66 6.57
C THR A 103 15.49 12.86 6.59
N GLN A 104 15.21 12.18 7.71
CA GLN A 104 13.96 11.45 7.83
C GLN A 104 12.74 12.39 7.82
N SER A 105 12.82 13.54 8.47
CA SER A 105 11.68 14.44 8.71
C SER A 105 11.55 15.57 7.70
N GLU A 106 12.63 16.01 7.06
CA GLU A 106 12.62 17.22 6.23
C GLU A 106 12.66 16.90 4.74
N PHE A 107 11.85 17.63 3.98
CA PHE A 107 11.87 17.65 2.53
C PHE A 107 12.09 19.09 2.06
N GLU A 108 13.01 19.27 1.12
CA GLU A 108 13.26 20.54 0.43
C GLU A 108 13.57 20.26 -1.04
N CYS A 109 12.72 20.75 -1.94
CA CYS A 109 12.94 20.56 -3.36
C CYS A 109 14.12 21.40 -3.85
N VAL A 110 15.13 20.75 -4.43
CA VAL A 110 16.33 21.44 -4.97
C VAL A 110 16.05 22.26 -6.24
N LEU A 111 14.88 22.10 -6.86
CA LEU A 111 14.51 22.82 -8.08
C LEU A 111 13.63 24.05 -7.79
N CYS A 112 12.55 23.89 -7.02
CA CYS A 112 11.58 24.96 -6.76
C CYS A 112 11.61 25.51 -5.34
N GLY A 113 12.41 24.93 -4.43
CA GLY A 113 12.52 25.39 -3.04
C GLY A 113 11.34 25.03 -2.13
N TYR A 114 10.37 24.23 -2.58
CA TYR A 114 9.26 23.76 -1.73
C TYR A 114 9.77 22.99 -0.51
N LYS A 115 9.30 23.36 0.69
CA LYS A 115 9.69 22.75 1.97
C LYS A 115 8.48 22.24 2.73
N GLU A 116 8.59 21.05 3.29
CA GLU A 116 7.54 20.43 4.12
C GLU A 116 8.10 19.22 4.90
N HIS A 117 7.33 18.68 5.83
CA HIS A 117 7.64 17.39 6.44
C HIS A 117 7.61 16.25 5.40
N ALA A 118 8.62 15.39 5.39
CA ALA A 118 8.79 14.33 4.39
C ALA A 118 7.63 13.30 4.38
N ASP A 119 7.05 13.00 5.53
CA ASP A 119 5.89 12.09 5.62
C ASP A 119 4.63 12.70 5.00
N LEU A 120 4.44 14.03 5.13
CA LEU A 120 3.33 14.74 4.48
C LEU A 120 3.52 14.78 2.96
N VAL A 121 4.76 14.98 2.50
CA VAL A 121 5.09 14.90 1.07
C VAL A 121 4.82 13.49 0.52
N GLY A 122 5.23 12.46 1.25
CA GLY A 122 4.92 11.06 0.92
C GLY A 122 3.41 10.85 0.79
N ALA A 123 2.64 11.27 1.79
CA ALA A 123 1.17 11.14 1.79
C ALA A 123 0.51 11.88 0.62
N LYS A 124 0.93 13.13 0.32
CA LYS A 124 0.44 13.91 -0.84
C LYS A 124 0.69 13.15 -2.16
N ASN A 125 1.91 12.66 -2.35
CA ASN A 125 2.28 11.93 -3.57
C ASN A 125 1.54 10.59 -3.71
N ILE A 126 1.31 9.89 -2.60
CA ILE A 126 0.51 8.65 -2.57
C ILE A 126 -0.92 8.93 -2.98
N LEU A 127 -1.54 9.95 -2.38
CA LEU A 127 -2.92 10.34 -2.68
C LEU A 127 -3.08 10.76 -4.15
N GLU A 128 -2.15 11.58 -4.66
CA GLU A 128 -2.13 12.01 -6.05
C GLU A 128 -2.07 10.80 -7.01
N ARG A 129 -1.21 9.81 -6.73
CA ARG A 129 -1.15 8.56 -7.51
C ARG A 129 -2.46 7.78 -7.43
N GLY A 130 -3.11 7.74 -6.26
CA GLY A 130 -4.41 7.09 -6.09
C GLY A 130 -5.51 7.76 -6.93
N HIS A 131 -5.54 9.09 -6.96
CA HIS A 131 -6.46 9.83 -7.83
C HIS A 131 -6.22 9.54 -9.30
N ARG A 132 -4.96 9.52 -9.76
CA ARG A 132 -4.63 9.16 -11.14
C ARG A 132 -5.09 7.74 -11.48
N LEU A 133 -4.87 6.78 -10.58
CA LEU A 133 -5.35 5.40 -10.79
C LEU A 133 -6.85 5.36 -10.98
N LEU A 134 -7.64 6.16 -10.24
CA LEU A 134 -9.09 6.18 -10.42
C LEU A 134 -9.53 6.87 -11.70
N ALA A 135 -8.94 8.03 -11.99
CA ALA A 135 -9.24 8.77 -13.21
C ALA A 135 -8.93 7.92 -14.46
N CYS A 136 -7.89 7.09 -14.40
CA CYS A 136 -7.54 6.18 -15.50
C CYS A 136 -8.26 4.82 -15.45
N ARG A 137 -9.00 4.49 -14.39
CA ARG A 137 -9.72 3.21 -14.19
C ARG A 137 -11.20 3.27 -14.54
N GLU A 138 -11.65 4.21 -15.37
CA GLU A 138 -12.92 4.05 -16.09
C GLU A 138 -12.79 2.87 -17.06
N THR A 139 -12.88 1.63 -16.54
CA THR A 139 -13.26 0.33 -17.13
C THR A 139 -12.57 -0.81 -16.35
N ASP A 140 -13.15 -1.26 -15.24
CA ASP A 140 -13.32 -2.70 -14.96
C ASP A 140 -14.12 -2.88 -13.66
N PHE A 141 -15.44 -2.67 -13.78
CA PHE A 141 -16.43 -3.10 -12.79
C PHE A 141 -16.74 -4.62 -12.90
N SER A 142 -16.03 -5.34 -13.78
CA SER A 142 -16.29 -6.74 -14.15
C SER A 142 -15.81 -7.77 -13.12
N LEU A 143 -15.05 -7.38 -12.09
CA LEU A 143 -14.49 -8.31 -11.10
C LEU A 143 -15.23 -8.35 -9.74
N LEU A 144 -16.38 -7.68 -9.62
CA LEU A 144 -17.19 -7.69 -8.39
C LEU A 144 -18.42 -8.61 -8.41
N CYS A 145 -18.68 -9.34 -9.50
CA CYS A 145 -19.82 -10.26 -9.61
C CYS A 145 -19.40 -11.71 -9.90
N GLU A 146 -18.55 -12.31 -9.07
CA GLU A 146 -18.52 -13.78 -8.92
C GLU A 146 -18.57 -14.16 -7.43
N ALA A 147 -19.62 -13.70 -6.76
CA ALA A 147 -20.07 -14.27 -5.51
C ALA A 147 -21.55 -14.63 -5.62
N GLY A 148 -21.81 -15.82 -6.19
CA GLY A 148 -23.02 -16.59 -5.90
C GLY A 148 -24.11 -16.61 -6.98
N THR A 149 -24.00 -17.56 -7.90
CA THR A 149 -25.15 -18.37 -8.32
C THR A 149 -24.68 -19.77 -8.68
N ARG A 150 -25.12 -20.78 -7.92
CA ARG A 150 -25.13 -22.17 -8.38
C ARG A 150 -26.09 -22.24 -9.55
N GLN A 151 -25.61 -22.53 -10.75
CA GLN A 151 -26.45 -23.06 -11.81
C GLN A 151 -25.84 -24.34 -12.35
N SER A 152 -26.65 -25.39 -12.23
CA SER A 152 -26.47 -26.72 -12.79
C SER A 152 -26.13 -26.65 -14.27
N SER A 153 -25.03 -27.28 -14.65
CA SER A 153 -24.65 -27.54 -16.03
C SER A 153 -25.70 -28.45 -16.70
N ASN A 154 -26.47 -27.89 -17.63
CA ASN A 154 -27.16 -28.66 -18.66
C ASN A 154 -26.49 -28.34 -19.99
N THR A 155 -25.87 -29.35 -20.58
CA THR A 155 -25.15 -29.31 -21.85
C THR A 155 -26.12 -29.11 -23.01
N LEU A 156 -25.89 -28.09 -23.83
CA LEU A 156 -26.38 -28.05 -25.22
C LEU A 156 -25.21 -27.65 -26.12
N GLU A 157 -24.85 -28.57 -27.02
CA GLU A 157 -23.82 -28.43 -28.04
C GLU A 157 -24.20 -27.39 -29.11
N PRO A 158 -23.22 -26.77 -29.80
CA PRO A 158 -23.48 -25.76 -30.81
C PRO A 158 -23.93 -26.37 -32.14
N VAL A 159 -25.03 -25.85 -32.69
CA VAL A 159 -25.37 -26.02 -34.12
C VAL A 159 -24.50 -25.04 -34.91
N LEU A 160 -23.63 -25.60 -35.76
CA LEU A 160 -22.90 -24.86 -36.79
C LEU A 160 -23.86 -24.22 -37.80
N VAL A 161 -23.59 -22.96 -38.15
CA VAL A 161 -23.99 -22.39 -39.45
C VAL A 161 -22.90 -22.74 -40.46
#